data_AF-A0AAX4I258-F1
#
_entry.id   AF-A0AAX4I258-F1
#
_cell.length_a   1.000
_cell.length_b   1.000
_cell.length_c   1.000
_cell.angle_alpha   90.00
_cell.angle_beta   90.00
_cell.angle_gamma   90.00
#
_symmetry.space_group_name_H-M   'P 1'
#
loop_
_entity.id
_entity.type
_entity.pdbx_description
1 polymer ?
#
loop_
_entity_poly.entity_id
_entity_poly.type
_entity_poly.pdbx_seq_one_letter_code
_entity_poly.pdbx_strand_id
1 'polypeptide(L)'
;MQVNRPEPFSTFHLGLSCMLFTMASPTTTWLCRRYEPTTPCLREAPRPNDPLASPTIQRQQRIDAARSSNQQQLRPVRKKAQDLSRDQRIQARSLRQYAGWSYKRISATTGFTQRQVQGACERATPQKAGSKRGRGYRIRTPHREKLGSVLVSDLWAKGRPWGDLRWIVPGLEIYGEAAITSTLKAMRFRRAARPKTLDLQPEVKALRKVICQGYLDLWSDLDSWLSRSPVFSDETWVLSESMYQQYITLSQDERAGDFSRRRQHAPDG
;
A
#
# COMPACT_ATOMS: atom_id res chain seq x y z
N MET A 1 50.27 8.92 7.55
CA MET A 1 49.02 9.00 8.33
C MET A 1 48.38 7.62 8.35
N GLN A 2 48.54 6.87 9.44
CA GLN A 2 47.96 5.54 9.59
C GLN A 2 46.53 5.68 10.09
N VAL A 3 45.59 5.06 9.38
CA VAL A 3 44.16 5.06 9.72
C VAL A 3 43.87 3.83 10.57
N ASN A 4 43.61 4.06 11.86
CA ASN A 4 43.15 3.03 12.80
C ASN A 4 41.80 2.47 12.33
N ARG A 5 41.72 1.15 12.16
CA ARG A 5 40.45 0.42 11.99
C ARG A 5 39.94 -0.02 13.37
N PRO A 6 38.65 0.18 13.69
CA PRO A 6 38.07 -0.36 14.91
C PRO A 6 37.81 -1.87 14.78
N GLU A 7 38.18 -2.61 15.81
CA GLU A 7 37.92 -4.03 16.04
C GLU A 7 36.40 -4.33 16.15
N PRO A 8 35.94 -5.54 15.74
CA PRO A 8 34.54 -5.93 15.86
C PRO A 8 34.16 -6.29 17.30
N PHE A 9 32.97 -5.86 17.70
CA PHE A 9 32.37 -6.10 19.01
C PHE A 9 32.18 -7.60 19.30
N SER A 10 32.68 -8.00 20.47
CA SER A 10 32.52 -9.31 21.10
C SER A 10 31.06 -9.57 21.47
N THR A 11 30.48 -10.63 20.91
CA THR A 11 29.13 -11.11 21.22
C THR A 11 29.13 -11.81 22.58
N PHE A 12 28.54 -11.18 23.60
CA PHE A 12 28.29 -11.81 24.90
C PHE A 12 27.06 -12.74 24.81
N HIS A 13 27.29 -14.05 24.97
CA HIS A 13 26.24 -15.02 25.25
C HIS A 13 25.86 -14.92 26.73
N LEU A 14 24.71 -14.32 27.04
CA LEU A 14 24.09 -14.43 28.36
C LEU A 14 23.31 -15.74 28.42
N GLY A 15 23.82 -16.66 29.25
CA GLY A 15 23.13 -17.89 29.61
C GLY A 15 21.87 -17.61 30.41
N LEU A 16 20.75 -18.13 29.94
CA LEU A 16 19.49 -18.21 30.67
C LEU A 16 19.64 -19.24 31.80
N SER A 17 19.86 -18.74 33.02
CA SER A 17 19.72 -19.53 34.24
C SER A 17 18.25 -19.49 34.68
N CYS A 18 17.52 -20.57 34.42
CA CYS A 18 16.19 -20.81 35.00
C CYS A 18 16.32 -21.02 36.51
N MET A 19 16.10 -19.98 37.31
CA MET A 19 15.80 -20.15 38.72
C MET A 19 14.31 -20.40 38.89
N LEU A 20 13.97 -21.64 39.23
CA LEU A 20 12.67 -22.04 39.77
C LEU A 20 12.52 -21.38 41.15
N PHE A 21 11.60 -20.43 41.28
CA PHE A 21 11.17 -19.93 42.59
C PHE A 21 9.73 -20.35 42.83
N THR A 22 9.57 -21.40 43.64
CA THR A 22 8.33 -21.83 44.26
C THR A 22 8.11 -21.02 45.53
N MET A 23 7.08 -20.17 45.55
CA MET A 23 6.47 -19.69 46.80
C MET A 23 4.96 -19.82 46.66
N ALA A 24 4.41 -20.58 47.59
CA ALA A 24 3.03 -21.01 47.65
C ALA A 24 2.15 -20.03 48.45
N SER A 25 0.87 -19.97 48.03
CA SER A 25 -0.34 -19.65 48.81
C SER A 25 -0.62 -18.18 49.21
N PRO A 26 -1.90 -17.78 49.46
CA PRO A 26 -3.15 -18.56 49.43
C PRO A 26 -4.29 -17.99 48.57
N THR A 27 -5.11 -18.92 48.07
CA THR A 27 -6.56 -18.85 47.77
C THR A 27 -7.22 -17.46 47.63
N THR A 28 -7.28 -16.96 46.40
CA THR A 28 -8.39 -16.11 45.96
C THR A 28 -9.14 -16.87 44.88
N THR A 29 -10.21 -17.56 45.29
CA THR A 29 -11.15 -18.26 44.43
C THR A 29 -11.94 -17.24 43.62
N TRP A 30 -11.38 -16.79 42.51
CA TRP A 30 -12.14 -16.13 41.45
C TRP A 30 -13.00 -17.20 40.77
N LEU A 31 -14.32 -17.07 40.95
CA LEU A 31 -15.32 -17.82 40.20
C LEU A 31 -15.14 -17.53 38.70
N CYS A 32 -14.35 -18.36 38.03
CA CYS A 32 -14.36 -18.49 36.58
C CYS A 32 -15.75 -18.97 36.16
N ARG A 33 -16.59 -18.01 35.77
CA ARG A 33 -17.82 -18.26 35.03
C ARG A 33 -17.41 -18.94 33.72
N ARG A 34 -17.56 -20.27 33.67
CA ARG A 34 -17.39 -21.05 32.45
C ARG A 34 -18.27 -20.44 31.37
N TYR A 35 -17.64 -19.90 30.34
CA TYR A 35 -18.31 -19.55 29.11
C TYR A 35 -18.67 -20.89 28.45
N GLU A 36 -19.94 -21.29 28.51
CA GLU A 36 -20.39 -22.46 27.77
C GLU A 36 -20.26 -22.13 26.27
N PRO A 37 -19.51 -22.93 25.50
CA PRO A 37 -19.39 -22.71 24.07
C PRO A 37 -20.76 -22.87 23.43
N THR A 38 -21.29 -21.75 22.92
CA THR A 38 -22.51 -21.71 22.13
C THR A 38 -22.41 -22.76 21.03
N THR A 39 -23.41 -23.64 21.00
CA THR A 39 -23.60 -24.76 20.09
C THR A 39 -23.14 -24.42 18.67
N PRO A 40 -22.25 -25.21 18.04
CA PRO A 40 -21.92 -25.00 16.63
C PRO A 40 -23.20 -25.19 15.81
N CYS A 41 -23.66 -24.11 15.17
CA CYS A 41 -24.75 -24.15 14.22
C CYS A 41 -24.43 -25.22 13.17
N LEU A 42 -25.22 -26.30 13.17
CA LEU A 42 -25.23 -27.32 12.13
C LEU A 42 -25.31 -26.62 10.77
N ARG A 43 -24.21 -26.64 10.03
CA ARG A 43 -24.22 -26.34 8.59
C ARG A 43 -25.14 -27.37 7.95
N GLU A 44 -26.29 -26.91 7.46
CA GLU A 44 -27.14 -27.71 6.58
C GLU A 44 -26.29 -28.28 5.45
N ALA A 45 -26.38 -29.59 5.26
CA ALA A 45 -25.73 -30.27 4.17
C ALA A 45 -26.21 -29.66 2.83
N PRO A 46 -25.31 -29.46 1.85
CA PRO A 46 -25.69 -28.99 0.53
C PRO A 46 -26.68 -30.00 -0.09
N ARG A 47 -27.90 -29.52 -0.39
CA ARG A 47 -28.93 -30.33 -1.04
C ARG A 47 -28.43 -30.76 -2.42
N PRO A 48 -28.49 -32.05 -2.77
CA PRO A 48 -28.07 -32.51 -4.08
C PRO A 48 -29.14 -32.15 -5.12
N ASN A 49 -28.69 -31.49 -6.19
CA ASN A 49 -29.33 -31.41 -7.50
C ASN A 49 -30.59 -30.53 -7.63
N ASP A 50 -30.39 -29.21 -7.68
CA ASP A 50 -31.26 -28.34 -8.47
C ASP A 50 -30.58 -28.01 -9.82
N PRO A 51 -31.03 -28.59 -10.95
CA PRO A 51 -30.54 -28.25 -12.29
C PRO A 51 -31.20 -26.95 -12.78
N LEU A 52 -31.11 -25.88 -11.99
CA LEU A 52 -31.42 -24.53 -12.44
C LEU A 52 -30.10 -23.82 -12.68
N ALA A 53 -29.46 -24.19 -13.80
CA ALA A 53 -28.34 -23.44 -14.33
C ALA A 53 -28.78 -21.99 -14.48
N SER A 54 -28.34 -21.15 -13.55
CA SER A 54 -28.67 -19.72 -13.53
C SER A 54 -28.40 -19.14 -14.93
N PRO A 55 -29.27 -18.26 -15.46
CA PRO A 55 -29.11 -17.66 -16.80
C PRO A 55 -27.73 -17.01 -17.02
N THR A 56 -27.03 -16.68 -15.93
CA THR A 56 -25.63 -16.25 -15.89
C THR A 56 -24.65 -17.28 -16.48
N ILE A 57 -24.81 -18.57 -16.19
CA ILE A 57 -23.92 -19.64 -16.66
C ILE A 57 -24.04 -19.84 -18.18
N GLN A 58 -25.27 -19.80 -18.71
CA GLN A 58 -25.50 -19.89 -20.15
C GLN A 58 -24.95 -18.67 -20.92
N ARG A 59 -25.03 -17.47 -20.31
CA ARG A 59 -24.42 -16.26 -20.88
C ARG A 59 -22.90 -16.36 -20.94
N GLN A 60 -22.27 -16.92 -19.90
CA GLN A 60 -20.82 -17.12 -19.85
C GLN A 60 -20.38 -18.11 -20.93
N GLN A 61 -21.07 -19.24 -21.08
CA GLN A 61 -20.81 -20.24 -22.12
C GLN A 61 -20.92 -19.67 -23.55
N ARG A 62 -21.89 -18.78 -23.81
CA ARG A 62 -22.01 -18.09 -25.12
C ARG A 62 -20.86 -17.11 -25.39
N ILE A 63 -20.41 -16.39 -24.36
CA ILE A 63 -19.25 -15.48 -24.47
C ILE A 63 -17.97 -16.27 -24.76
N ASP A 64 -17.79 -17.40 -24.08
CA ASP A 64 -16.59 -18.23 -24.26
C ASP A 64 -16.60 -18.96 -25.60
N ALA A 65 -17.76 -19.45 -26.07
CA ALA A 65 -17.91 -20.01 -27.42
C ALA A 65 -17.63 -18.97 -28.53
N ALA A 66 -18.11 -17.73 -28.37
CA ALA A 66 -17.83 -16.63 -29.30
C ALA A 66 -16.36 -16.18 -29.28
N ARG A 67 -15.64 -16.38 -28.17
CA ARG A 67 -14.18 -16.16 -28.10
C ARG A 67 -13.42 -17.27 -28.81
N SER A 68 -13.87 -18.52 -28.72
CA SER A 68 -13.23 -19.67 -29.37
C SER A 68 -13.35 -19.63 -30.90
N SER A 69 -14.49 -19.18 -31.46
CA SER A 69 -14.65 -19.07 -32.92
C SER A 69 -13.85 -17.91 -33.53
N ASN A 70 -13.54 -16.86 -32.77
CA ASN A 70 -12.72 -15.72 -33.21
C ASN A 70 -11.21 -15.96 -33.12
N GLN A 71 -10.75 -17.05 -32.50
CA GLN A 71 -9.31 -17.35 -32.38
C GLN A 71 -8.66 -17.89 -33.66
N GLN A 72 -9.45 -18.35 -34.64
CA GLN A 72 -8.91 -19.00 -35.85
C GLN A 72 -8.47 -18.05 -36.97
N GLN A 73 -8.61 -16.73 -36.81
CA GLN A 73 -8.06 -15.74 -37.77
C GLN A 73 -7.21 -14.66 -37.07
N LEU A 74 -6.35 -15.07 -36.13
CA LEU A 74 -5.29 -14.17 -35.65
C LEU A 74 -4.30 -13.94 -36.79
N ARG A 75 -4.54 -12.88 -37.58
CA ARG A 75 -3.57 -12.36 -38.54
C ARG A 75 -2.22 -12.26 -37.81
N PRO A 76 -1.12 -12.78 -38.39
CA PRO A 76 0.17 -12.75 -37.72
C PRO A 76 0.45 -11.30 -37.29
N VAL A 77 0.61 -11.10 -35.98
CA VAL A 77 0.91 -9.79 -35.42
C VAL A 77 2.18 -9.31 -36.09
N ARG A 78 2.07 -8.33 -36.99
CA ARG A 78 3.22 -7.78 -37.70
C ARG A 78 4.19 -7.27 -36.64
N LYS A 79 5.33 -7.95 -36.50
CA LYS A 79 6.41 -7.49 -35.63
C LYS A 79 6.75 -6.07 -36.07
N LYS A 80 6.63 -5.10 -35.16
CA LYS A 80 7.01 -3.72 -35.46
C LYS A 80 8.48 -3.76 -35.89
N ALA A 81 8.80 -3.16 -37.04
CA ALA A 81 10.18 -3.05 -37.49
C ALA A 81 11.00 -2.42 -36.36
N GLN A 82 12.12 -3.03 -36.04
CA GLN A 82 13.01 -2.55 -34.99
C GLN A 82 13.54 -1.16 -35.40
N ASP A 83 13.43 -0.18 -34.50
CA ASP A 83 14.02 1.14 -34.74
C ASP A 83 15.55 1.02 -34.79
N LEU A 84 16.18 1.79 -35.68
CA LEU A 84 17.63 1.81 -35.80
C LEU A 84 18.28 2.32 -34.50
N SER A 85 19.32 1.63 -34.05
CA SER A 85 20.15 2.08 -32.95
C SER A 85 20.85 3.40 -33.27
N ARG A 86 21.37 4.08 -32.26
CA ARG A 86 22.10 5.35 -32.42
C ARG A 86 23.25 5.22 -33.41
N ASP A 87 24.07 4.18 -33.26
CA ASP A 87 25.28 4.01 -34.06
C ASP A 87 24.96 3.65 -35.51
N GLN A 88 23.91 2.83 -35.73
CA GLN A 88 23.41 2.55 -37.07
C GLN A 88 22.90 3.80 -37.79
N ARG A 89 22.27 4.73 -37.06
CA ARG A 89 21.84 6.02 -37.64
C ARG A 89 23.04 6.90 -37.98
N ILE A 90 24.05 6.95 -37.10
CA ILE A 90 25.29 7.68 -37.35
C ILE A 90 26.01 7.11 -38.58
N GLN A 91 26.08 5.78 -38.70
CA GLN A 91 26.67 5.08 -39.84
C GLN A 91 25.91 5.37 -41.15
N ALA A 92 24.58 5.27 -41.14
CA ALA A 92 23.78 5.61 -42.32
C ALA A 92 23.98 7.07 -42.76
N ARG A 93 24.09 7.97 -41.79
CA ARG A 93 24.32 9.40 -42.05
C ARG A 93 25.73 9.67 -42.56
N SER A 94 26.76 9.04 -42.01
CA SER A 94 28.15 9.23 -42.47
C SER A 94 28.34 8.74 -43.90
N LEU A 95 27.73 7.60 -44.26
CA LEU A 95 27.70 7.10 -45.65
C LEU A 95 27.00 8.08 -46.59
N ARG A 96 25.94 8.76 -46.13
CA ARG A 96 25.24 9.77 -46.93
C ARG A 96 26.07 11.05 -47.09
N GLN A 97 26.65 11.55 -46.01
CA GLN A 97 27.30 12.86 -45.96
C GLN A 97 28.73 12.85 -46.53
N TYR A 98 29.53 11.85 -46.19
CA TYR A 98 30.95 11.81 -46.57
C TYR A 98 31.20 10.98 -47.82
N ALA A 99 30.47 9.86 -47.99
CA ALA A 99 30.64 9.00 -49.16
C ALA A 99 29.68 9.34 -50.33
N GLY A 100 28.70 10.23 -50.11
CA GLY A 100 27.74 10.64 -51.15
C GLY A 100 26.79 9.53 -51.63
N TRP A 101 26.65 8.43 -50.88
CA TRP A 101 25.85 7.28 -51.33
C TRP A 101 24.36 7.58 -51.39
N SER A 102 23.64 6.98 -52.35
CA SER A 102 22.18 7.06 -52.43
C SER A 102 21.51 6.21 -51.35
N TYR A 103 20.29 6.57 -50.93
CA TYR A 103 19.56 5.83 -49.89
C TYR A 103 19.33 4.35 -50.26
N LYS A 104 19.10 4.06 -51.56
CA LYS A 104 18.94 2.70 -52.08
C LYS A 104 20.22 1.88 -51.90
N ARG A 105 21.39 2.48 -52.17
CA ARG A 105 22.69 1.82 -52.00
C ARG A 105 22.98 1.55 -50.53
N ILE A 106 22.77 2.53 -49.65
CA ILE A 106 22.95 2.37 -48.21
C ILE A 106 22.04 1.24 -47.69
N SER A 107 20.76 1.24 -48.09
CA SER A 107 19.79 0.21 -47.72
C SER A 107 20.22 -1.20 -48.15
N ALA A 108 20.73 -1.35 -49.38
CA ALA A 108 21.22 -2.62 -49.89
C ALA A 108 22.48 -3.11 -49.13
N THR A 109 23.40 -2.20 -48.77
CA THR A 109 24.63 -2.56 -48.06
C THR A 109 24.40 -2.86 -46.58
N THR A 110 23.57 -2.08 -45.89
CA THR A 110 23.37 -2.24 -44.43
C THR A 110 22.24 -3.19 -44.05
N GLY A 111 21.39 -3.57 -45.00
CA GLY A 111 20.20 -4.40 -44.76
C GLY A 111 19.03 -3.66 -44.09
N PHE A 112 19.12 -2.34 -43.91
CA PHE A 112 18.02 -1.53 -43.39
C PHE A 112 17.06 -1.13 -44.49
N THR A 113 15.78 -0.92 -44.17
CA THR A 113 14.83 -0.45 -45.17
C THR A 113 15.16 0.98 -45.60
N GLN A 114 14.91 1.32 -46.87
CA GLN A 114 15.18 2.66 -47.40
C GLN A 114 14.51 3.77 -46.58
N ARG A 115 13.30 3.53 -46.05
CA ARG A 115 12.59 4.48 -45.15
C ARG A 115 13.32 4.70 -43.83
N GLN A 116 13.88 3.65 -43.22
CA GLN A 116 14.66 3.77 -41.99
C GLN A 116 15.94 4.57 -42.22
N VAL A 117 16.63 4.33 -43.35
CA VAL A 117 17.83 5.08 -43.75
C VAL A 117 17.49 6.56 -43.96
N GLN A 118 16.40 6.86 -44.66
CA GLN A 118 15.94 8.24 -44.85
C GLN A 118 15.65 8.93 -43.50
N GLY A 119 14.87 8.28 -42.63
CA GLY A 119 14.56 8.83 -41.30
C GLY A 119 15.79 8.99 -40.39
N ALA A 120 16.80 8.13 -40.54
CA ALA A 120 18.08 8.27 -39.87
C ALA A 120 18.87 9.49 -40.34
N CYS A 121 18.83 9.80 -41.64
CA CYS A 121 19.52 10.96 -42.22
C CYS A 121 18.82 12.28 -41.87
N GLU A 122 17.49 12.31 -41.84
CA GLU A 122 16.69 13.50 -41.50
C GLU A 122 16.85 13.90 -40.02
N ARG A 123 16.97 12.93 -39.10
CA ARG A 123 17.06 13.17 -37.66
C ARG A 123 18.32 12.53 -37.10
N ALA A 124 19.33 13.36 -36.84
CA ALA A 124 20.65 12.93 -36.40
C ALA A 124 20.68 12.19 -35.06
N THR A 125 19.92 12.68 -34.08
CA THR A 125 19.85 12.10 -32.73
C THR A 125 18.55 11.31 -32.56
N PRO A 126 18.60 10.09 -31.98
CA PRO A 126 17.40 9.40 -31.56
C PRO A 126 16.65 10.31 -30.61
N GLN A 127 15.43 10.75 -30.98
CA GLN A 127 14.54 11.32 -29.98
C GLN A 127 14.33 10.24 -28.94
N LYS A 128 14.67 10.54 -27.67
CA LYS A 128 14.49 9.61 -26.55
C LYS A 128 13.07 9.06 -26.69
N ALA A 129 12.94 7.74 -26.89
CA ALA A 129 11.65 7.09 -27.14
C ALA A 129 10.61 7.39 -26.02
N GLY A 130 11.09 7.91 -24.88
CA GLY A 130 10.31 8.43 -23.75
C GLY A 130 9.86 9.90 -23.80
N SER A 131 10.02 10.65 -24.90
CA SER A 131 9.38 11.99 -25.00
C SER A 131 7.90 11.91 -25.34
N LYS A 132 7.35 10.70 -25.54
CA LYS A 132 5.91 10.46 -25.41
C LYS A 132 5.57 10.87 -23.99
N ARG A 133 5.13 12.13 -23.84
CA ARG A 133 4.63 12.71 -22.59
C ARG A 133 3.81 11.59 -21.95
N GLY A 134 4.28 11.11 -20.80
CA GLY A 134 3.67 9.96 -20.14
C GLY A 134 2.16 10.17 -20.11
N ARG A 135 1.39 9.08 -20.26
CA ARG A 135 -0.07 9.14 -20.23
C ARG A 135 -0.47 10.07 -19.09
N GLY A 136 -1.12 11.19 -19.43
CA GLY A 136 -1.39 12.26 -18.48
C GLY A 136 -2.14 11.74 -17.25
N TYR A 137 -2.11 12.51 -16.17
CA TYR A 137 -2.86 12.17 -14.97
C TYR A 137 -4.31 11.80 -15.33
N ARG A 138 -4.76 10.65 -14.83
CA ARG A 138 -6.10 10.14 -15.17
C ARG A 138 -7.20 11.04 -14.60
N ILE A 139 -6.95 11.68 -13.45
CA ILE A 139 -7.90 12.56 -12.77
C ILE A 139 -7.62 14.01 -13.19
N ARG A 140 -8.67 14.71 -13.63
CA ARG A 140 -8.58 16.12 -14.03
C ARG A 140 -8.34 17.03 -12.81
N THR A 141 -7.76 18.20 -13.05
CA THR A 141 -7.45 19.21 -12.02
C THR A 141 -8.61 19.53 -11.06
N PRO A 142 -9.86 19.81 -11.49
CA PRO A 142 -10.95 20.15 -10.57
C PRO A 142 -11.29 19.01 -9.60
N HIS A 143 -11.27 17.76 -10.07
CA HIS A 143 -11.53 16.60 -9.21
C HIS A 143 -10.37 16.33 -8.26
N ARG A 144 -9.13 16.66 -8.67
CA ARG A 144 -7.95 16.58 -7.82
C ARG A 144 -8.03 17.57 -6.65
N GLU A 145 -8.40 18.81 -6.93
CA GLU A 145 -8.59 19.84 -5.90
C GLU A 145 -9.72 19.46 -4.95
N LYS A 146 -10.86 18.99 -5.46
CA LYS A 146 -11.97 18.49 -4.65
C LYS A 146 -11.57 17.33 -3.75
N LEU A 147 -10.77 16.38 -4.25
CA LEU A 147 -10.24 15.27 -3.46
C LEU A 147 -9.35 15.77 -2.31
N GLY A 148 -8.48 16.75 -2.61
CA GLY A 148 -7.62 17.38 -1.59
C GLY A 148 -8.42 18.14 -0.55
N SER A 149 -9.40 18.94 -0.97
CA SER A 149 -10.21 19.76 -0.06
C SER A 149 -11.02 18.88 0.90
N VAL A 150 -11.68 17.82 0.40
CA VAL A 150 -12.42 16.87 1.25
C VAL A 150 -11.49 16.18 2.23
N LEU A 151 -10.32 15.74 1.80
CA LEU A 151 -9.36 15.15 2.72
C LEU A 151 -8.90 16.15 3.77
N VAL A 152 -8.69 17.42 3.46
CA VAL A 152 -8.29 18.43 4.45
C VAL A 152 -9.43 18.75 5.43
N SER A 153 -10.66 18.87 4.94
CA SER A 153 -11.82 19.29 5.74
C SER A 153 -12.41 18.16 6.59
N ASP A 154 -12.51 16.94 6.05
CA ASP A 154 -13.22 15.83 6.68
C ASP A 154 -12.27 14.77 7.25
N LEU A 155 -12.28 14.64 8.59
CA LEU A 155 -11.51 13.63 9.31
C LEU A 155 -12.00 12.20 9.04
N TRP A 156 -13.29 12.03 8.74
CA TRP A 156 -13.87 10.72 8.46
C TRP A 156 -13.34 10.17 7.14
N ALA A 157 -13.34 10.99 6.08
CA ALA A 157 -12.75 10.63 4.79
C ALA A 157 -11.26 10.25 4.89
N LYS A 158 -10.47 10.94 5.72
CA LYS A 158 -9.05 10.62 5.93
C LYS A 158 -8.81 9.20 6.45
N GLY A 159 -9.74 8.64 7.22
CA GLY A 159 -9.64 7.30 7.80
C GLY A 159 -10.01 6.17 6.84
N ARG A 160 -10.56 6.48 5.66
CA ARG A 160 -11.07 5.48 4.71
C ARG A 160 -9.97 4.98 3.76
N PRO A 161 -10.09 3.74 3.25
CA PRO A 161 -9.24 3.25 2.17
C PRO A 161 -9.28 4.15 0.94
N TRP A 162 -8.14 4.33 0.28
CA TRP A 162 -8.06 5.20 -0.90
C TRP A 162 -8.98 4.74 -2.05
N GLY A 163 -9.19 3.43 -2.20
CA GLY A 163 -10.15 2.89 -3.18
C GLY A 163 -11.60 3.28 -2.91
N ASP A 164 -11.97 3.51 -1.65
CA ASP A 164 -13.33 3.84 -1.25
C ASP A 164 -13.65 5.34 -1.40
N LEU A 165 -12.63 6.19 -1.50
CA LEU A 165 -12.80 7.64 -1.67
C LEU A 165 -13.62 8.00 -2.92
N ARG A 166 -13.64 7.13 -3.93
CA ARG A 166 -14.47 7.31 -5.13
C ARG A 166 -15.97 7.36 -4.85
N TRP A 167 -16.41 6.72 -3.78
CA TRP A 167 -17.82 6.67 -3.38
C TRP A 167 -18.18 7.76 -2.38
N ILE A 168 -17.18 8.33 -1.71
CA ILE A 168 -17.35 9.36 -0.68
C ILE A 168 -17.37 10.74 -1.32
N VAL A 169 -16.52 10.97 -2.33
CA VAL A 169 -16.38 12.27 -2.96
C VAL A 169 -17.14 12.30 -4.29
N PRO A 170 -18.23 13.09 -4.42
CA PRO A 170 -19.08 13.06 -5.60
C PRO A 170 -18.31 13.44 -6.88
N GLY A 171 -18.50 12.68 -7.95
CA GLY A 171 -17.86 12.90 -9.26
C GLY A 171 -16.54 12.16 -9.47
N LEU A 172 -16.08 11.37 -8.48
CA LEU A 172 -14.89 10.52 -8.59
C LEU A 172 -15.21 9.04 -8.89
N GLU A 173 -16.48 8.67 -9.01
CA GLU A 173 -16.97 7.30 -9.23
C GLU A 173 -16.45 6.71 -10.55
N ILE A 174 -16.19 7.59 -11.53
CA ILE A 174 -15.66 7.24 -12.85
C ILE A 174 -14.19 6.80 -12.83
N TYR A 175 -13.45 7.03 -11.73
CA TYR A 175 -12.04 6.70 -11.64
C TYR A 175 -11.81 5.39 -10.89
N GLY A 176 -10.90 4.57 -11.43
CA GLY A 176 -10.42 3.38 -10.73
C GLY A 176 -9.50 3.72 -9.56
N GLU A 177 -9.39 2.81 -8.60
CA GLU A 177 -8.55 2.93 -7.40
C GLU A 177 -7.11 3.34 -7.71
N ALA A 178 -6.50 2.75 -8.75
CA ALA A 178 -5.13 3.07 -9.14
C ALA A 178 -4.95 4.55 -9.54
N ALA A 179 -5.97 5.16 -10.16
CA ALA A 179 -5.95 6.57 -10.52
C ALA A 179 -5.95 7.44 -9.26
N ILE A 180 -6.86 7.16 -8.32
CA ILE A 180 -6.98 7.88 -7.05
C ILE A 180 -5.69 7.76 -6.25
N THR A 181 -5.17 6.55 -6.09
CA THR A 181 -3.91 6.27 -5.41
C THR A 181 -2.75 7.06 -6.01
N SER A 182 -2.61 7.06 -7.35
CA SER A 182 -1.55 7.79 -8.04
C SER A 182 -1.69 9.30 -7.86
N THR A 183 -2.92 9.82 -7.89
CA THR A 183 -3.23 11.23 -7.72
C THR A 183 -2.92 11.69 -6.30
N LEU A 184 -3.31 10.92 -5.29
CA LEU A 184 -3.01 11.22 -3.88
C LEU A 184 -1.51 11.24 -3.61
N LYS A 185 -0.76 10.27 -4.14
CA LYS A 185 0.71 10.29 -4.08
C LYS A 185 1.30 11.51 -4.78
N ALA A 186 0.77 11.89 -5.95
CA ALA A 186 1.19 13.10 -6.67
C ALA A 186 0.86 14.40 -5.91
N MET A 187 -0.19 14.40 -5.07
CA MET A 187 -0.54 15.46 -4.12
C MET A 187 0.24 15.36 -2.80
N ARG A 188 1.19 14.44 -2.69
CA ARG A 188 2.02 14.22 -1.49
C ARG A 188 1.24 13.76 -0.25
N PHE A 189 0.04 13.21 -0.43
CA PHE A 189 -0.62 12.47 0.63
C PHE A 189 0.05 11.12 0.83
N ARG A 190 0.14 10.70 2.10
CA ARG A 190 0.63 9.38 2.51
C ARG A 190 -0.38 8.72 3.44
N ARG A 191 -0.42 7.38 3.46
CA ARG A 191 -1.11 6.65 4.53
C ARG A 191 -0.11 6.30 5.63
N ALA A 192 -0.51 6.53 6.87
CA ALA A 192 0.22 6.09 8.05
C ALA A 192 -0.63 5.07 8.81
N ALA A 193 0.00 4.00 9.27
CA ALA A 193 -0.62 3.09 10.22
C ALA A 193 -0.71 3.79 11.58
N ARG A 194 -1.87 3.66 12.22
CA ARG A 194 -2.18 4.19 13.54
C ARG A 194 -2.72 3.05 14.39
N PRO A 195 -2.29 2.91 15.64
CA PRO A 195 -2.95 1.98 16.57
C PRO A 195 -4.41 2.39 16.77
N LYS A 196 -5.32 1.42 16.65
CA LYS A 196 -6.75 1.63 16.90
C LYS A 196 -6.91 2.09 18.35
N THR A 197 -7.36 3.33 18.52
CA THR A 197 -7.70 3.82 19.85
C THR A 197 -8.99 3.11 20.27
N LEU A 198 -8.97 2.44 21.42
CA LEU A 198 -10.19 1.89 22.00
C LEU A 198 -11.04 3.05 22.50
N ASP A 199 -12.30 3.09 22.08
CA ASP A 199 -13.27 4.06 22.60
C ASP A 199 -13.61 3.66 24.03
N LEU A 200 -12.88 4.25 24.98
CA LEU A 200 -13.11 4.03 26.40
C LEU A 200 -14.35 4.77 26.85
N GLN A 201 -15.25 4.06 27.53
CA GLN A 201 -16.40 4.63 28.21
C GLN A 201 -15.94 5.72 29.21
N PRO A 202 -16.74 6.78 29.44
CA PRO A 202 -16.36 7.89 30.32
C PRO A 202 -16.05 7.42 31.73
N GLU A 203 -16.78 6.43 32.24
CA GLU A 203 -16.55 5.79 33.54
C GLU A 203 -15.17 5.13 33.62
N VAL A 204 -14.79 4.37 32.59
CA VAL A 204 -13.48 3.72 32.52
C VAL A 204 -12.36 4.76 32.42
N LYS A 205 -12.57 5.87 31.70
CA LYS A 205 -11.62 6.99 31.66
C LYS A 205 -11.45 7.63 33.05
N ALA A 206 -12.54 7.87 33.76
CA ALA A 206 -12.52 8.40 35.12
C ALA A 206 -11.78 7.46 36.08
N LEU A 207 -12.10 6.16 36.03
CA LEU A 207 -11.43 5.14 36.85
C LEU A 207 -9.93 5.07 36.55
N ARG A 208 -9.54 5.04 35.28
CA ARG A 208 -8.12 5.07 34.88
C ARG A 208 -7.41 6.30 35.42
N LYS A 209 -8.06 7.48 35.39
CA LYS A 209 -7.49 8.71 35.93
C LYS A 209 -7.27 8.61 37.44
N VAL A 210 -8.24 8.09 38.19
CA VAL A 210 -8.12 7.87 39.64
C VAL A 210 -6.99 6.89 39.95
N ILE A 211 -6.91 5.77 39.23
CA ILE A 211 -5.84 4.78 39.40
C ILE A 211 -4.47 5.41 39.12
N CYS A 212 -4.31 6.12 38.00
CA CYS A 212 -3.06 6.80 37.67
C CYS A 212 -2.68 7.84 38.73
N GLN A 213 -3.64 8.60 39.25
CA GLN A 213 -3.38 9.55 40.33
C GLN A 213 -2.89 8.83 41.60
N GLY A 214 -3.54 7.74 41.98
CA GLY A 214 -3.09 6.94 43.12
C GLY A 214 -1.66 6.39 42.96
N TYR A 215 -1.27 5.98 41.75
CA TYR A 215 0.12 5.59 41.48
C TYR A 215 1.09 6.77 41.53
N LEU A 216 0.71 7.94 41.03
CA LEU A 216 1.54 9.14 41.13
C LEU A 216 1.74 9.58 42.58
N ASP A 217 0.71 9.47 43.41
CA ASP A 217 0.79 9.83 44.83
C ASP A 217 1.66 8.81 45.59
N LEU A 218 1.46 7.51 45.33
CA LEU A 218 2.24 6.42 45.92
C LEU A 218 3.72 6.49 45.54
N TRP A 219 4.02 6.92 44.31
CA TRP A 219 5.37 6.99 43.75
C TRP A 219 5.77 8.45 43.46
N SER A 220 5.51 9.31 44.44
CA SER A 220 5.80 10.75 44.35
C SER A 220 7.30 11.07 44.35
N ASP A 221 8.14 10.16 44.85
CA ASP A 221 9.59 10.31 44.90
C ASP A 221 10.33 9.32 43.97
N LEU A 222 11.40 9.79 43.33
CA LEU A 222 12.20 9.01 42.40
C LEU A 222 12.90 7.83 43.09
N ASP A 223 13.33 8.01 44.34
CA ASP A 223 14.00 6.95 45.11
C ASP A 223 13.04 5.79 45.44
N SER A 224 11.74 6.08 45.59
CA SER A 224 10.72 5.05 45.77
C SER A 224 10.53 4.19 44.52
N TRP A 225 10.69 4.78 43.33
CA TRP A 225 10.63 4.10 42.03
C TRP A 225 11.80 3.12 41.85
N LEU A 226 13.00 3.55 42.23
CA LEU A 226 14.22 2.75 42.08
C LEU A 226 14.28 1.60 43.09
N SER A 227 13.86 1.86 44.33
CA SER A 227 13.92 0.88 45.42
C SER A 227 12.81 -0.17 45.38
N ARG A 228 11.62 0.17 44.87
CA ARG A 228 10.45 -0.72 44.79
C ARG A 228 10.03 -1.00 43.35
N SER A 229 11.01 -1.13 42.45
CA SER A 229 10.78 -1.22 41.01
C SER A 229 9.61 -2.15 40.68
N PRO A 230 8.50 -1.61 40.14
CA PRO A 230 7.32 -2.41 39.85
C PRO A 230 7.64 -3.43 38.76
N VAL A 231 7.41 -4.70 39.05
CA VAL A 231 7.51 -5.76 38.06
C VAL A 231 6.16 -5.87 37.36
N PHE A 232 6.11 -5.46 36.10
CA PHE A 232 4.94 -5.63 35.25
C PHE A 232 5.09 -6.93 34.45
N SER A 233 4.06 -7.77 34.48
CA SER A 233 3.91 -8.91 33.57
C SER A 233 2.63 -8.70 32.76
N ASP A 234 2.71 -8.83 31.45
CA ASP A 234 1.56 -8.79 30.55
C ASP A 234 1.61 -9.97 29.59
N GLU A 235 0.45 -10.48 29.21
CA GLU A 235 0.30 -11.56 28.25
C GLU A 235 -0.03 -10.96 26.87
N THR A 236 0.91 -11.02 25.93
CA THR A 236 0.67 -10.54 24.57
C THR A 236 0.32 -11.71 23.65
N TRP A 237 -0.92 -11.74 23.17
CA TRP A 237 -1.34 -12.69 22.13
C TRP A 237 -0.79 -12.26 20.77
N VAL A 238 0.06 -13.09 20.16
CA VAL A 238 0.55 -12.86 18.78
C VAL A 238 -0.50 -13.38 17.80
N LEU A 239 -1.34 -12.48 17.31
CA LEU A 239 -2.30 -12.77 16.25
C LEU A 239 -1.65 -12.50 14.88
N SER A 240 -1.92 -13.35 13.90
CA SER A 240 -1.40 -13.20 12.53
C SER A 240 -2.06 -12.04 11.76
N GLU A 241 -3.15 -11.48 12.26
CA GLU A 241 -3.91 -10.41 11.60
C GLU A 241 -3.68 -9.04 12.23
N SER A 242 -3.60 -8.00 11.38
CA SER A 242 -3.38 -6.62 11.78
C SER A 242 -4.63 -5.93 12.36
N MET A 243 -5.37 -6.60 13.25
CA MET A 243 -6.64 -6.09 13.81
C MET A 243 -6.50 -4.76 14.58
N TYR A 244 -5.28 -4.43 15.01
CA TYR A 244 -4.99 -3.24 15.82
C TYR A 244 -4.56 -2.02 15.01
N GLN A 245 -4.46 -2.12 13.67
CA GLN A 245 -3.98 -1.02 12.84
C GLN A 245 -5.11 -0.39 12.03
N GLN A 246 -5.31 0.91 12.23
CA GLN A 246 -6.12 1.77 11.37
C GLN A 246 -5.20 2.63 10.52
N TYR A 247 -5.47 2.73 9.22
CA TYR A 247 -4.66 3.56 8.33
C TYR A 247 -5.33 4.91 8.10
N ILE A 248 -4.62 5.99 8.44
CA ILE A 248 -5.07 7.37 8.21
C ILE A 248 -4.30 8.02 7.08
N THR A 249 -4.97 8.87 6.31
CA THR A 249 -4.36 9.66 5.24
C THR A 249 -3.88 10.98 5.83
N LEU A 250 -2.59 11.28 5.65
CA LEU A 250 -1.93 12.50 6.13
C LEU A 250 -1.42 13.31 4.94
N SER A 251 -1.56 14.63 5.02
CA SER A 251 -0.82 15.54 4.15
C SER A 251 0.69 15.48 4.46
N GLN A 252 1.53 15.96 3.55
CA GLN A 252 2.98 16.01 3.75
C GLN A 252 3.36 16.83 4.99
N ASP A 253 2.61 17.89 5.26
CA ASP A 253 2.87 18.83 6.36
C ASP A 253 2.29 18.34 7.70
N GLU A 254 1.44 17.31 7.69
CA GLU A 254 0.81 16.78 8.91
C GLU A 254 1.69 15.71 9.57
N ARG A 255 1.92 15.86 10.87
CA ARG A 255 2.52 14.80 11.70
C ARG A 255 1.44 13.87 12.22
N ALA A 256 1.76 12.59 12.35
CA ALA A 256 0.81 11.59 12.85
C ALA A 256 0.28 11.92 14.27
N GLY A 257 1.08 12.58 15.11
CA GLY A 257 0.70 12.99 16.46
C GLY A 257 -0.38 14.07 16.53
N ASP A 258 -0.49 14.93 15.50
CA ASP A 258 -1.45 16.05 15.50
C ASP A 258 -2.90 15.58 15.38
N PHE A 259 -3.09 14.40 14.77
CA PHE A 259 -4.41 13.83 14.51
C PHE A 259 -5.14 13.39 15.79
N SER A 260 -4.39 12.97 16.81
CA SER A 260 -4.95 12.58 18.11
C SER A 260 -5.61 13.76 18.83
N ARG A 261 -5.13 14.99 18.59
CA ARG A 261 -5.68 16.22 19.17
C ARG A 261 -6.98 16.66 18.50
N ARG A 262 -7.13 16.44 17.20
CA ARG A 262 -8.30 16.93 16.44
C ARG A 262 -9.60 16.19 16.72
N ARG A 263 -9.56 14.91 17.11
CA ARG A 263 -10.78 14.16 17.48
C ARG A 263 -11.38 14.59 18.81
N GLN A 264 -10.59 15.17 19.73
CA GLN A 264 -11.11 15.65 21.02
C GLN A 264 -12.08 16.84 20.85
N HIS A 265 -12.10 17.46 19.68
CA HIS A 265 -12.96 18.60 19.35
C HIS A 265 -13.93 18.31 18.20
N ALA A 266 -14.02 17.06 17.72
CA ALA A 266 -15.09 16.71 16.80
C ALA A 266 -16.39 16.68 17.62
N PRO A 267 -17.43 17.45 17.24
CA PRO A 267 -18.72 17.37 17.91
C PRO A 267 -19.19 15.91 17.83
N ASP A 268 -19.65 15.36 18.95
CA ASP A 268 -20.29 14.05 18.99
C ASP A 268 -21.50 14.11 18.06
N GLY A 269 -21.35 13.54 16.86
CA GLY A 269 -22.37 13.45 15.83
C GLY A 269 -23.00 12.07 15.80
#